data_AF-A0A9E5G7A6-F1
#
_entry.id   AF-A0A9E5G7A6-F1
#
_cell.length_a   1.000
_cell.length_b   1.000
_cell.length_c   1.000
_cell.angle_alpha   90.00
_cell.angle_beta   90.00
_cell.angle_gamma   90.00
#
_symmetry.space_group_name_H-M   'P 1'
#
loop_
_entity.id
_entity.type
_entity.pdbx_description
1 polymer ?
#
loop_
_entity_poly.entity_id
_entity_poly.type
_entity_poly.pdbx_seq_one_letter_code
_entity_poly.pdbx_strand_id
1 'polypeptide(L)'
;MYATLQAINNFFERTSEYGDYAISENSVSTVRGDYKVGQYVRIMDSLLNDGVYKIATIGTGTITLTETLVDEEFSGYIVGLAIPPELITLSAKVEGFSNAGVSSESIPNYSVSYNVVDGLTVDGATAYKRELAPYRKPFVSRYYFLNRVRIYG
;
A
#
# COMPACT_ATOMS: atom_id res chain seq x y z
N MET A 1 1.88 2.41 -3.80
CA MET A 1 1.52 2.61 -2.37
C MET A 1 1.77 1.37 -1.50
N TYR A 2 1.30 0.19 -1.92
CA TYR A 2 1.27 -1.03 -1.10
C TYR A 2 2.61 -1.41 -0.47
N ALA A 3 3.69 -1.46 -1.27
CA ALA A 3 5.02 -1.85 -0.81
C ALA A 3 5.56 -0.91 0.29
N THR A 4 5.31 0.40 0.17
CA THR A 4 5.72 1.38 1.18
C THR A 4 5.03 1.12 2.53
N LEU A 5 3.71 0.89 2.53
CA LEU A 5 2.95 0.59 3.75
C LEU A 5 3.35 -0.74 4.38
N GLN A 6 3.66 -1.74 3.55
CA GLN A 6 4.18 -3.03 4.01
C GLN A 6 5.56 -2.88 4.67
N ALA A 7 6.47 -2.08 4.09
CA ALA A 7 7.82 -1.85 4.64
C ALA A 7 7.82 -1.16 6.01
N ILE A 8 6.76 -0.42 6.33
CA ILE A 8 6.56 0.23 7.63
C ILE A 8 5.63 -0.56 8.57
N ASN A 9 5.09 -1.69 8.13
CA ASN A 9 4.10 -2.50 8.85
C ASN A 9 2.90 -1.70 9.36
N ASN A 10 2.47 -0.70 8.59
CA ASN A 10 1.39 0.20 9.01
C ASN A 10 0.58 0.65 7.80
N PHE A 11 -0.68 0.20 7.74
CA PHE A 11 -1.61 0.56 6.67
C PHE A 11 -2.55 1.71 7.07
N PHE A 12 -2.49 2.19 8.32
CA PHE A 12 -3.38 3.24 8.84
C PHE A 12 -4.86 2.84 8.76
N GLU A 13 -5.15 1.60 9.15
CA GLU A 13 -6.50 1.04 9.14
C GLU A 13 -7.42 1.88 10.03
N ARG A 14 -8.58 2.28 9.51
CA ARG A 14 -9.56 3.10 10.22
C ARG A 14 -10.93 2.44 10.33
N THR A 15 -11.33 1.75 9.27
CA THR A 15 -12.59 1.02 9.19
C THR A 15 -12.34 -0.36 8.59
N SER A 16 -13.21 -1.32 8.89
CA SER A 16 -13.19 -2.63 8.27
C SER A 16 -14.61 -3.13 8.06
N GLU A 17 -14.84 -3.82 6.96
CA GLU A 17 -16.06 -4.61 6.76
C GLU A 17 -15.67 -5.98 6.23
N TYR A 18 -16.35 -7.02 6.71
CA TYR A 18 -16.19 -8.39 6.23
C TYR A 18 -17.46 -8.81 5.51
N GLY A 19 -17.33 -9.50 4.39
CA GLY A 19 -18.47 -9.97 3.64
C GLY A 19 -18.08 -10.63 2.33
N ASP A 20 -19.11 -10.90 1.53
CA ASP A 20 -18.97 -11.42 0.18
C ASP A 20 -19.02 -10.24 -0.80
N TYR A 21 -17.99 -10.14 -1.64
CA TYR A 21 -17.84 -9.08 -2.63
C TYR A 21 -17.67 -9.68 -4.02
N ALA A 22 -18.16 -8.94 -5.01
CA ALA A 22 -17.79 -9.16 -6.40
C ALA A 22 -17.00 -7.95 -6.90
N ILE A 23 -15.85 -8.24 -7.51
CA ILE A 23 -15.04 -7.31 -8.29
C ILE A 23 -15.41 -7.50 -9.76
N SER A 24 -15.86 -6.43 -10.40
CA SER A 24 -16.09 -6.39 -11.84
C SER A 24 -15.72 -5.00 -12.37
N GLU A 25 -14.93 -4.94 -13.45
CA GLU A 25 -14.54 -3.68 -14.11
C GLU A 25 -13.95 -2.64 -13.12
N ASN A 26 -13.03 -3.08 -12.27
CA ASN A 26 -12.40 -2.28 -11.19
C ASN A 26 -13.36 -1.81 -10.08
N SER A 27 -14.60 -2.29 -10.06
CA SER A 27 -15.60 -1.93 -9.05
C SER A 27 -15.82 -3.05 -8.06
N VAL A 28 -15.73 -2.72 -6.77
CA VAL A 28 -16.12 -3.60 -5.68
C VAL A 28 -17.58 -3.32 -5.35
N SER A 29 -18.42 -4.35 -5.46
CA SER A 29 -19.84 -4.28 -5.10
C SER A 29 -20.09 -4.68 -3.65
N THR A 30 -21.34 -4.55 -3.19
CA THR A 30 -21.84 -4.96 -1.85
C THR A 30 -21.15 -4.30 -0.65
N VAL A 31 -20.41 -3.22 -0.87
CA VAL A 31 -19.77 -2.44 0.19
C VAL A 31 -20.80 -1.62 0.97
N ARG A 32 -20.64 -1.54 2.29
CA ARG A 32 -21.59 -0.92 3.25
C ARG A 32 -20.96 0.26 3.97
N GLY A 33 -19.63 0.35 3.98
CA GLY A 33 -18.90 1.41 4.65
C GLY A 33 -19.08 2.81 4.04
N ASP A 34 -18.92 3.83 4.89
CA ASP A 34 -18.85 5.23 4.48
C ASP A 34 -17.47 5.56 3.91
N TYR A 35 -17.30 5.35 2.60
CA TYR A 35 -16.07 5.65 1.87
C TYR A 35 -16.03 7.08 1.32
N LYS A 36 -14.84 7.57 0.95
CA LYS A 36 -14.64 8.87 0.31
C LYS A 36 -13.82 8.76 -0.97
N VAL A 37 -14.19 9.55 -1.99
CA VAL A 37 -13.39 9.66 -3.21
C VAL A 37 -11.96 10.11 -2.86
N GLY A 38 -10.97 9.45 -3.43
CA GLY A 38 -9.56 9.69 -3.17
C GLY A 38 -9.00 9.01 -1.91
N GLN A 39 -9.85 8.40 -1.08
CA GLN A 39 -9.42 7.56 0.03
C GLN A 39 -8.77 6.27 -0.48
N TYR A 40 -7.79 5.76 0.26
CA TYR A 40 -7.22 4.45 0.02
C TYR A 40 -8.00 3.37 0.78
N VAL A 41 -8.20 2.24 0.12
CA VAL A 41 -8.75 1.02 0.72
C VAL A 41 -7.75 -0.12 0.57
N ARG A 42 -7.80 -1.07 1.48
CA ARG A 42 -7.06 -2.33 1.39
C ARG A 42 -8.06 -3.46 1.21
N ILE A 43 -7.84 -4.27 0.19
CA ILE A 43 -8.55 -5.53 -0.02
C ILE A 43 -7.70 -6.62 0.65
N MET A 44 -8.35 -7.49 1.43
CA MET A 44 -7.72 -8.62 2.08
C MET A 44 -8.54 -9.89 1.89
N ASP A 45 -7.84 -11.00 1.77
CA ASP A 45 -8.38 -12.35 1.59
C ASP A 45 -9.07 -12.57 0.24
N SER A 46 -8.74 -11.75 -0.74
CA SER A 46 -8.96 -12.02 -2.16
C SER A 46 -7.78 -12.82 -2.72
N LEU A 47 -8.04 -13.74 -3.66
CA LEU A 47 -6.99 -14.52 -4.29
C LEU A 47 -6.20 -13.69 -5.31
N LEU A 48 -6.88 -12.80 -6.04
CA LEU A 48 -6.31 -12.09 -7.19
C LEU A 48 -6.07 -10.60 -6.95
N ASN A 49 -6.72 -10.03 -5.94
CA ASN A 49 -6.82 -8.58 -5.73
C ASN A 49 -6.38 -8.14 -4.33
N ASP A 50 -5.60 -8.93 -3.60
CA ASP A 50 -5.03 -8.52 -2.32
C ASP A 50 -4.06 -7.33 -2.51
N GLY A 51 -4.38 -6.18 -1.92
CA GLY A 51 -3.63 -4.96 -2.23
C GLY A 51 -4.18 -3.70 -1.59
N VAL A 52 -3.59 -2.56 -1.95
CA VAL A 52 -4.03 -1.21 -1.54
C VAL A 52 -4.33 -0.40 -2.78
N TYR A 53 -5.53 0.17 -2.81
CA TYR A 53 -6.15 0.78 -3.98
C TYR A 53 -6.73 2.13 -3.63
N LYS A 54 -6.80 3.02 -4.62
CA LYS A 54 -7.39 4.35 -4.43
C LYS A 54 -8.80 4.39 -5.00
N ILE A 55 -9.76 4.88 -4.22
CA ILE A 55 -11.14 5.04 -4.67
C ILE A 55 -11.21 6.20 -5.68
N ALA A 56 -11.68 5.90 -6.90
CA ALA A 56 -11.92 6.85 -7.96
C ALA A 56 -13.33 7.45 -7.88
N THR A 57 -14.35 6.61 -7.70
CA THR A 57 -15.76 7.02 -7.60
C THR A 57 -16.51 6.17 -6.58
N ILE A 58 -17.66 6.69 -6.13
CA ILE A 58 -18.54 6.01 -5.18
C ILE A 58 -19.93 5.93 -5.79
N GLY A 59 -20.48 4.73 -5.82
CA GLY A 59 -21.87 4.45 -6.15
C GLY A 59 -22.66 3.98 -4.94
N THR A 60 -23.93 3.65 -5.15
CA THR A 60 -24.76 3.07 -4.10
C THR A 60 -24.36 1.62 -3.87
N GLY A 61 -23.71 1.34 -2.74
CA GLY A 61 -23.21 -0.01 -2.41
C GLY A 61 -22.04 -0.47 -3.27
N THR A 62 -21.36 0.46 -3.95
CA THR A 62 -20.22 0.17 -4.82
C THR A 62 -19.12 1.22 -4.69
N ILE A 63 -17.87 0.81 -4.84
CA ILE A 63 -16.72 1.70 -5.00
C ILE A 63 -15.93 1.28 -6.23
N THR A 64 -15.53 2.24 -7.07
CA THR A 64 -14.65 1.98 -8.21
C THR A 64 -13.23 2.41 -7.84
N LEU A 65 -12.26 1.53 -8.09
CA LEU A 65 -10.86 1.74 -7.78
C LEU A 65 -10.09 2.25 -9.01
N THR A 66 -8.97 2.93 -8.76
CA THR A 66 -8.18 3.60 -9.82
C THR A 66 -7.32 2.61 -10.58
N GLU A 67 -6.80 1.60 -9.89
CA GLU A 67 -5.94 0.57 -10.45
C GLU A 67 -6.75 -0.56 -11.11
N THR A 68 -6.10 -1.30 -12.02
CA THR A 68 -6.72 -2.46 -12.67
C THR A 68 -6.86 -3.62 -11.70
N LEU A 69 -8.08 -4.13 -11.57
CA LEU A 69 -8.42 -5.33 -10.81
C LEU A 69 -8.76 -6.47 -11.76
N VAL A 70 -8.64 -7.69 -11.26
CA VAL A 70 -9.09 -8.90 -11.94
C VAL A 70 -10.48 -9.25 -11.43
N ASP A 71 -11.41 -9.54 -12.33
CA ASP A 71 -12.77 -9.94 -11.96
C ASP A 71 -12.73 -11.19 -11.06
N GLU A 72 -13.40 -11.12 -9.92
CA GLU A 72 -13.38 -12.15 -8.87
C GLU A 72 -14.58 -12.00 -7.93
N GLU A 73 -15.12 -13.12 -7.45
CA GLU A 73 -16.00 -13.18 -6.27
C GLU A 73 -15.22 -13.77 -5.10
N PHE A 74 -15.26 -13.12 -3.94
CA PHE A 74 -14.52 -13.56 -2.76
C PHE A 74 -15.20 -13.15 -1.46
N SER A 75 -14.91 -13.91 -0.39
CA SER A 75 -15.25 -13.55 0.98
C SER A 75 -14.00 -13.02 1.68
N GLY A 76 -14.02 -11.77 2.13
CA GLY A 76 -12.83 -11.15 2.67
C GLY A 76 -13.09 -9.84 3.40
N TYR A 77 -12.07 -9.00 3.49
CA TYR A 77 -12.19 -7.68 4.12
C TYR A 77 -11.95 -6.56 3.11
N ILE A 78 -12.81 -5.54 3.19
CA ILE A 78 -12.53 -4.21 2.66
C ILE A 78 -12.21 -3.30 3.85
N VAL A 79 -10.99 -2.74 3.86
CA VAL A 79 -10.47 -1.95 4.98
C VAL A 79 -10.21 -0.52 4.51
N GLY A 80 -10.91 0.45 5.10
CA GLY A 80 -10.71 1.86 4.81
C GLY A 80 -9.46 2.40 5.52
N LEU A 81 -8.59 3.09 4.78
CA LEU A 81 -7.32 3.60 5.28
C LEU A 81 -7.36 5.13 5.47
N ALA A 82 -6.68 5.61 6.51
CA ALA A 82 -6.51 7.02 6.84
C ALA A 82 -5.03 7.41 6.77
N ILE A 83 -4.43 7.25 5.58
CA ILE A 83 -3.00 7.51 5.35
C ILE A 83 -2.73 9.02 5.44
N PRO A 84 -1.72 9.46 6.22
CA PRO A 84 -1.32 10.86 6.27
C PRO A 84 -0.92 11.39 4.88
N PRO A 85 -1.36 12.61 4.47
CA PRO A 85 -1.01 13.18 3.16
C PRO A 85 0.49 13.25 2.89
N GLU A 86 1.29 13.57 3.91
CA GLU A 86 2.75 13.60 3.80
C GLU A 86 3.35 12.25 3.47
N LEU A 87 2.76 11.17 3.99
CA LEU A 87 3.20 9.81 3.70
C LEU A 87 2.80 9.40 2.28
N ILE A 88 1.69 9.91 1.75
CA ILE A 88 1.32 9.70 0.34
C ILE A 88 2.39 10.31 -0.57
N THR A 89 2.78 11.55 -0.30
CA THR A 89 3.87 12.23 -1.03
C THR A 89 5.21 11.48 -0.89
N LEU A 90 5.54 11.02 0.32
CA LEU A 90 6.76 10.24 0.56
C LEU A 90 6.73 8.90 -0.18
N SER A 91 5.59 8.20 -0.19
CA SER A 91 5.45 6.91 -0.89
C SER A 91 5.71 7.04 -2.40
N ALA A 92 5.27 8.14 -3.01
CA ALA A 92 5.55 8.41 -4.42
C ALA A 92 7.06 8.61 -4.68
N LYS A 93 7.78 9.23 -3.74
CA LYS A 93 9.26 9.37 -3.82
C LYS A 93 9.97 8.04 -3.64
N VAL A 94 9.50 7.21 -2.72
CA VAL A 94 10.02 5.86 -2.46
C VAL A 94 9.84 4.97 -3.70
N GLU A 95 8.67 5.00 -4.32
CA GLU A 95 8.34 4.15 -5.47
C GLU A 95 8.94 4.67 -6.78
N GLY A 96 9.08 5.99 -6.92
CA GLY A 96 9.81 6.61 -8.02
C GLY A 96 11.32 6.61 -7.84
N PHE A 97 11.85 6.08 -6.73
CA PHE A 97 13.28 6.02 -6.50
C PHE A 97 13.94 5.10 -7.52
N SER A 98 14.79 5.67 -8.36
CA SER A 98 15.67 4.94 -9.25
C SER A 98 17.10 5.21 -8.85
N ASN A 99 17.86 4.13 -8.62
CA ASN A 99 19.29 4.20 -8.34
C ASN A 99 20.08 4.38 -9.65
N ALA A 100 19.72 5.40 -10.44
CA ALA A 100 20.39 5.77 -11.68
C ALA A 100 21.63 6.63 -11.38
N GLY A 101 22.57 6.07 -10.62
CA GLY A 101 23.91 6.63 -10.41
C GLY A 101 24.92 5.98 -11.33
N VAL A 102 25.94 6.74 -11.76
CA VAL A 102 26.99 6.35 -12.72
C VAL A 102 27.46 4.91 -12.51
N SER A 103 27.36 4.09 -13.55
CA SER A 103 27.91 2.74 -13.59
C SER A 103 29.43 2.83 -13.45
N SER A 104 29.95 2.57 -12.24
CA SER A 104 31.35 2.29 -11.91
C SER A 104 32.37 2.73 -12.96
N GLU A 105 33.00 3.90 -12.80
CA GLU A 105 34.24 4.17 -13.50
C GLU A 105 35.37 3.38 -12.82
N SER A 106 35.99 2.44 -13.55
CA SER A 106 37.26 1.83 -13.11
C SER A 106 38.38 2.84 -13.30
N ILE A 107 38.89 3.39 -12.21
CA ILE A 107 40.14 4.15 -12.19
C ILE A 107 41.26 3.14 -11.90
N PRO A 108 42.43 3.19 -12.58
CA PRO A 108 43.53 2.29 -12.27
C PRO A 108 43.84 2.29 -10.76
N ASN A 109 43.81 1.10 -10.15
CA ASN A 109 44.04 0.80 -8.72
C ASN A 109 42.91 1.11 -7.72
N TYR A 110 41.75 1.64 -8.13
CA TYR A 110 40.60 1.83 -7.22
C TYR A 110 39.26 1.57 -7.92
N SER A 111 38.42 0.76 -7.27
CA SER A 111 37.00 0.66 -7.59
C SER A 111 36.23 1.39 -6.50
N VAL A 112 35.44 2.40 -6.87
CA VAL A 112 34.54 3.10 -5.94
C VAL A 112 33.11 2.80 -6.34
N SER A 113 32.39 2.10 -5.46
CA SER A 113 30.98 1.80 -5.61
C SER A 113 30.17 2.78 -4.75
N TYR A 114 29.51 3.75 -5.38
CA TYR A 114 28.75 4.78 -4.65
C TYR A 114 27.33 4.34 -4.23
N ASN A 115 26.86 3.20 -4.74
CA ASN A 115 25.42 2.89 -4.78
C ASN A 115 25.07 1.51 -4.21
N VAL A 116 25.95 1.01 -3.33
CA VAL A 116 25.92 -0.35 -2.81
C VAL A 116 26.16 -0.28 -1.31
N VAL A 117 25.18 -0.70 -0.51
CA VAL A 117 25.40 -1.01 0.92
C VAL A 117 25.52 -2.53 0.99
N ASP A 118 26.65 -3.02 1.47
CA ASP A 118 26.92 -4.47 1.64
C ASP A 118 26.71 -5.34 0.39
N GLY A 119 27.05 -4.83 -0.80
CA GLY A 119 26.91 -5.58 -2.06
C GLY A 119 25.52 -5.53 -2.71
N LEU A 120 24.53 -4.85 -2.12
CA LEU A 120 23.16 -4.76 -2.62
C LEU A 120 22.80 -3.37 -3.16
N THR A 121 22.08 -3.34 -4.29
CA THR A 121 21.43 -2.14 -4.81
C THR A 121 20.48 -1.58 -3.76
N VAL A 122 20.66 -0.31 -3.39
CA VAL A 122 19.77 0.36 -2.44
C VAL A 122 18.39 0.54 -3.09
N ASP A 123 17.34 -0.01 -2.47
CA ASP A 123 15.95 0.22 -2.88
C ASP A 123 15.40 1.52 -2.26
N GLY A 124 14.27 2.03 -2.78
CA GLY A 124 13.67 3.27 -2.29
C GLY A 124 13.32 3.22 -0.79
N ALA A 125 12.86 2.06 -0.30
CA ALA A 125 12.53 1.91 1.12
C ALA A 125 13.76 2.02 2.04
N THR A 126 14.92 1.54 1.58
CA THR A 126 16.20 1.71 2.28
C THR A 126 16.71 3.15 2.16
N ALA A 127 16.62 3.75 0.97
CA ALA A 127 17.04 5.13 0.73
C ALA A 127 16.29 6.14 1.63
N TYR A 128 14.98 5.94 1.82
CA TYR A 128 14.12 6.80 2.63
C TYR A 128 13.79 6.23 4.02
N LYS A 129 14.63 5.32 4.54
CA LYS A 129 14.37 4.62 5.82
C LYS A 129 14.18 5.58 6.99
N ARG A 130 14.90 6.72 7.00
CA ARG A 130 14.81 7.72 8.08
C ARG A 130 13.49 8.47 8.06
N GLU A 131 13.02 8.84 6.87
CA GLU A 131 11.74 9.53 6.68
C GLU A 131 10.55 8.60 6.95
N LEU A 132 10.71 7.29 6.69
CA LEU A 132 9.69 6.28 6.95
C LEU A 132 9.60 5.86 8.43
N ALA A 133 10.68 6.03 9.20
CA ALA A 133 10.78 5.57 10.58
C ALA A 133 9.65 6.09 11.52
N PRO A 134 9.21 7.35 11.46
CA PRO A 134 8.14 7.86 12.32
C PRO A 134 6.78 7.18 12.11
N TYR A 135 6.56 6.58 10.93
CA TYR A 135 5.31 5.95 10.55
C TYR A 135 5.28 4.44 10.87
N ARG A 136 6.41 3.87 11.28
CA ARG A 136 6.54 2.44 11.56
C ARG A 136 5.73 2.02 12.77
N LYS A 137 5.06 0.89 12.64
CA LYS A 137 4.36 0.21 13.74
C LYS A 137 4.98 -1.18 13.96
N PRO A 138 5.11 -1.65 15.21
CA PRO A 138 5.46 -3.04 15.46
C PRO A 138 4.44 -3.97 14.81
N PHE A 139 4.92 -5.00 14.11
CA PHE A 139 4.05 -6.05 13.61
C PHE A 139 3.59 -6.92 14.79
N VAL A 140 2.27 -7.08 14.93
CA VAL A 140 1.67 -7.90 15.98
C VAL A 140 1.02 -9.13 15.37
N SER A 141 0.05 -8.92 14.46
CA SER A 141 -0.62 -9.97 13.69
C SER A 141 -1.36 -9.33 12.52
N ARG A 142 -1.62 -10.10 11.46
CA ARG A 142 -2.30 -9.66 10.23
C ARG A 142 -3.64 -8.97 10.51
N TYR A 143 -4.43 -9.50 11.46
CA TYR A 143 -5.77 -9.00 11.78
C TYR A 143 -5.86 -8.20 13.08
N TYR A 144 -4.73 -7.84 13.69
CA TYR A 144 -4.74 -7.15 14.98
C TYR A 144 -5.48 -5.80 14.96
N PHE A 145 -5.56 -5.16 13.79
CA PHE A 145 -6.25 -3.88 13.61
C PHE A 145 -7.75 -3.97 13.90
N LEU A 146 -8.39 -5.14 13.72
CA LEU A 146 -9.83 -5.35 13.97
C LEU A 146 -10.24 -4.96 15.41
N ASN A 147 -9.32 -5.06 16.36
CA ASN A 147 -9.56 -4.68 17.76
C ASN A 147 -9.63 -3.16 17.99
N ARG A 148 -9.33 -2.33 16.98
CA ARG A 148 -9.14 -0.87 17.15
C ARG A 148 -9.86 -0.02 16.09
N VAL A 149 -10.45 -0.63 15.08
CA VAL A 149 -11.12 0.06 13.97
C VAL A 149 -12.63 0.00 14.11
N ARG A 150 -13.34 0.90 13.43
CA ARG A 150 -14.79 0.79 13.28
C ARG A 150 -15.11 -0.37 12.36
N ILE A 151 -15.99 -1.27 12.80
CA ILE A 151 -16.46 -2.40 12.00
C ILE A 151 -17.81 -2.02 11.37
N TYR A 152 -17.92 -2.15 10.06
CA TYR A 152 -19.20 -2.12 9.35
C TYR A 152 -19.72 -3.56 9.22
N GLY A 153 -21.02 -3.73 9.48
CA GLY A 153 -21.73 -5.01 9.45
C GLY A 153 -22.78 -5.04 8.35
#